data_AF-A0A942ZEL1-F1
#
_entry.id   AF-A0A942ZEL1-F1
#
_cell.length_a   1.000
_cell.length_b   1.000
_cell.length_c   1.000
_cell.angle_alpha   90.00
_cell.angle_beta   90.00
_cell.angle_gamma   90.00
#
_symmetry.space_group_name_H-M   'P 1'
#
loop_
_entity.id
_entity.type
_entity.pdbx_description
1 polymer ?
#
loop_
_entity_poly.entity_id
_entity_poly.type
_entity_poly.pdbx_seq_one_letter_code
_entity_poly.pdbx_strand_id
1 'polypeptide(L)'
;MFLGMFVLIFTTLPAVIVIFIGLLPTITVVITDPKNTTKLIVIGCFNMSGVFFCIMSIIDQFNLREAFFIVGNIFNLVIMLGSAALGAILYYELPNIFIALSKLSAQKRLKAIDSKLEKLALDWGQDTIDSQKK
;
A
#
# COMPACT_ATOMS: atom_id res chain seq x y z
N MET A 1 -6.58 -27.28 32.67
CA MET A 1 -6.25 -27.00 31.26
C MET A 1 -7.50 -26.79 30.41
N PHE A 2 -8.43 -27.76 30.34
CA PHE A 2 -9.65 -27.64 29.52
C PHE A 2 -10.59 -26.50 29.91
N LEU A 3 -10.83 -26.25 31.20
CA LEU A 3 -11.66 -25.12 31.66
C LEU A 3 -11.07 -23.76 31.25
N GLY A 4 -9.74 -23.61 31.35
CA GLY A 4 -9.05 -22.39 30.92
C GLY A 4 -9.13 -22.15 29.42
N MET A 5 -8.99 -23.21 28.61
CA MET A 5 -9.22 -23.12 27.16
C MET A 5 -10.65 -22.71 26.82
N PHE A 6 -11.64 -23.25 27.54
CA PHE A 6 -13.05 -22.93 27.34
C PHE A 6 -13.33 -21.45 27.63
N VAL A 7 -12.82 -20.92 28.74
CA VAL A 7 -12.95 -19.50 29.09
C VAL A 7 -12.31 -18.60 28.02
N LEU A 8 -11.11 -18.94 27.55
CA LEU A 8 -10.42 -18.17 26.50
C LEU A 8 -11.23 -18.12 25.19
N ILE A 9 -11.80 -19.25 24.75
CA ILE A 9 -12.61 -19.31 23.52
C ILE A 9 -13.84 -18.40 23.63
N PHE A 10 -14.56 -18.44 24.76
CA PHE A 10 -15.77 -17.63 24.94
C PHE A 10 -15.46 -16.13 25.10
N THR A 11 -14.40 -15.78 25.81
CA THR A 11 -14.01 -14.38 26.01
C THR A 11 -13.44 -13.74 24.74
N THR A 12 -12.80 -14.51 23.85
CA THR A 12 -12.21 -13.98 22.60
C THR A 12 -13.15 -14.04 21.40
N LEU A 13 -14.31 -14.69 21.51
CA LEU A 13 -15.28 -14.88 20.43
C LEU A 13 -15.67 -13.57 19.71
N PRO A 14 -15.91 -12.42 20.39
CA PRO A 14 -16.19 -11.15 19.72
C PRO A 14 -15.06 -10.71 18.76
N ALA A 15 -13.79 -10.84 19.17
CA ALA A 15 -12.65 -10.52 18.32
C ALA A 15 -12.58 -11.44 17.11
N VAL A 16 -12.79 -12.74 17.32
CA VAL A 16 -12.70 -13.74 16.24
C VAL A 16 -13.68 -13.41 15.12
N ILE A 17 -14.91 -13.00 15.44
CA ILE A 17 -15.92 -12.61 14.43
C ILE A 17 -15.43 -11.40 13.61
N VAL A 18 -14.99 -10.35 14.29
CA VAL A 18 -14.51 -9.12 13.63
C VAL A 18 -13.28 -9.41 12.76
N ILE A 19 -12.32 -10.16 13.28
CA ILE A 19 -11.09 -10.54 12.57
C ILE A 19 -11.43 -11.41 11.35
N PHE A 20 -12.30 -12.41 11.51
CA PHE A 20 -12.64 -13.33 10.43
C PHE A 20 -13.29 -12.61 9.26
N ILE A 21 -14.23 -11.71 9.53
CA ILE A 21 -14.92 -10.94 8.49
C ILE A 21 -14.03 -9.81 7.95
N GLY A 22 -13.29 -9.13 8.82
CA GLY A 22 -12.40 -8.05 8.44
C GLY A 22 -11.22 -8.48 7.59
N LEU A 23 -10.69 -9.69 7.82
CA LEU A 23 -9.55 -10.24 7.08
C LEU A 23 -9.92 -11.02 5.81
N LEU A 24 -11.20 -11.04 5.41
CA LEU A 24 -11.63 -11.69 4.16
C LEU A 24 -10.77 -11.31 2.93
N PRO A 25 -10.37 -10.03 2.73
CA PRO A 25 -9.47 -9.66 1.63
C PRO A 25 -8.10 -10.34 1.71
N THR A 26 -7.48 -10.39 2.88
CA THR A 26 -6.19 -11.06 3.09
C THR A 26 -6.30 -12.56 2.86
N ILE A 27 -7.36 -13.19 3.38
CA ILE A 27 -7.66 -14.61 3.16
C ILE A 27 -7.81 -14.89 1.66
N THR A 28 -8.48 -13.99 0.92
CA THR A 28 -8.64 -14.11 -0.54
C THR A 28 -7.29 -14.13 -1.24
N VAL A 29 -6.32 -13.29 -0.84
CA VAL A 29 -4.96 -13.32 -1.42
C VAL A 29 -4.23 -14.62 -1.09
N VAL A 30 -4.33 -15.11 0.15
CA VAL A 30 -3.72 -16.39 0.55
C VAL A 30 -4.26 -17.55 -0.28
N ILE A 31 -5.56 -17.56 -0.60
CA ILE A 31 -6.18 -18.63 -1.39
C ILE A 31 -5.86 -18.50 -2.87
N THR A 32 -5.96 -17.29 -3.43
CA THR A 32 -5.88 -17.07 -4.88
C THR A 32 -4.45 -16.93 -5.40
N ASP A 33 -3.54 -16.40 -4.59
CA ASP A 33 -2.16 -16.11 -4.98
C ASP A 33 -1.16 -16.39 -3.84
N PRO A 34 -1.11 -17.64 -3.32
CA PRO A 34 -0.32 -17.99 -2.13
C PRO A 34 1.19 -17.80 -2.28
N LYS A 35 1.70 -17.85 -3.52
CA LYS A 35 3.14 -17.73 -3.79
C LYS A 35 3.62 -16.27 -3.87
N ASN A 36 2.69 -15.33 -4.03
CA ASN A 36 3.00 -13.92 -4.17
C ASN A 36 3.06 -13.25 -2.79
N THR A 37 4.19 -13.48 -2.11
CA THR A 37 4.43 -12.96 -0.76
C THR A 37 4.37 -11.44 -0.70
N THR A 38 4.84 -10.74 -1.73
CA THR A 38 4.76 -9.26 -1.80
C THR A 38 3.32 -8.77 -1.82
N LYS A 39 2.46 -9.37 -2.65
CA LYS A 39 1.03 -9.02 -2.71
C LYS A 39 0.34 -9.29 -1.37
N LEU A 40 0.65 -10.43 -0.75
CA LEU A 40 0.12 -10.80 0.56
C LEU A 40 0.55 -9.79 1.64
N ILE A 41 1.82 -9.41 1.67
CA ILE A 41 2.34 -8.47 2.67
C ILE A 41 1.69 -7.09 2.47
N VAL A 42 1.66 -6.55 1.25
CA VAL A 42 1.12 -5.22 1.00
C VAL A 42 -0.37 -5.15 1.32
N ILE A 43 -1.17 -6.05 0.75
CA ILE A 43 -2.63 -6.06 0.97
C ILE A 43 -2.95 -6.44 2.42
N GLY A 44 -2.23 -7.42 2.98
CA GLY A 44 -2.42 -7.92 4.33
C GLY A 44 -2.11 -6.88 5.42
N CYS A 45 -0.99 -6.16 5.31
CA CYS A 45 -0.66 -5.10 6.27
C CYS A 45 -1.69 -3.97 6.26
N PHE A 46 -2.16 -3.58 5.07
CA PHE A 46 -3.19 -2.55 4.95
C PHE A 46 -4.54 -3.02 5.52
N ASN A 47 -4.98 -4.22 5.16
CA ASN A 47 -6.22 -4.80 5.68
C ASN A 47 -6.18 -5.00 7.20
N MET A 48 -5.07 -5.55 7.73
CA MET A 48 -4.86 -5.72 9.17
C MET A 48 -4.88 -4.38 9.91
N SER A 49 -4.32 -3.31 9.33
CA SER A 49 -4.38 -1.98 9.92
C SER A 49 -5.81 -1.47 10.08
N GLY A 50 -6.67 -1.62 9.05
CA GLY A 50 -8.07 -1.24 9.13
C GLY A 50 -8.87 -2.08 10.13
N VAL A 51 -8.64 -3.40 10.15
CA VAL A 51 -9.27 -4.31 11.14
C VAL A 51 -8.85 -3.95 12.56
N PHE A 52 -7.56 -3.68 12.77
CA PHE A 52 -7.02 -3.29 14.07
C PHE A 52 -7.63 -1.97 14.55
N PHE A 53 -7.79 -0.99 13.66
CA PHE A 53 -8.47 0.28 13.99
C PHE A 53 -9.89 0.04 14.52
N CYS A 54 -10.67 -0.80 13.85
CA CYS A 54 -12.04 -1.12 14.27
C CYS A 54 -12.10 -1.93 15.57
N ILE A 55 -11.11 -2.78 15.86
CA ILE A 55 -11.05 -3.49 17.15
C ILE A 55 -10.68 -2.54 18.28
N MET A 56 -9.79 -1.57 18.03
CA MET A 56 -9.35 -0.61 19.04
C MET A 56 -10.47 0.33 19.51
N SER A 57 -11.48 0.59 18.67
CA SER A 57 -12.61 1.44 19.06
C SER A 57 -13.54 0.81 20.12
N ILE A 58 -13.39 -0.48 20.43
CA ILE A 58 -14.24 -1.22 21.38
C ILE A 58 -13.46 -2.01 22.43
N ILE A 59 -12.18 -1.68 22.64
CA ILE A 59 -11.32 -2.44 23.56
C ILE A 59 -11.86 -2.49 25.00
N ASP A 60 -12.64 -1.48 25.39
CA ASP A 60 -13.25 -1.37 26.72
C ASP A 60 -14.51 -2.25 26.89
N GLN A 61 -15.16 -2.65 25.79
CA GLN A 61 -16.41 -3.41 25.82
C GLN A 61 -16.37 -4.63 24.89
N PHE A 62 -15.68 -5.66 25.36
CA PHE A 62 -15.51 -6.90 24.62
C PHE A 62 -16.74 -7.82 24.73
N ASN A 63 -17.81 -7.49 24.00
CA ASN A 63 -19.05 -8.28 23.97
C ASN A 63 -19.54 -8.57 22.55
N LEU A 64 -20.42 -9.56 22.40
CA LEU A 64 -20.91 -10.00 21.09
C LEU A 64 -21.78 -8.94 20.38
N ARG A 65 -22.53 -8.13 21.12
CA ARG A 65 -23.37 -7.07 20.54
C ARG A 65 -22.51 -6.05 19.81
N GLU A 66 -21.40 -5.63 20.43
CA GLU A 66 -20.46 -4.68 19.81
C GLU A 66 -19.75 -5.29 18.60
N ALA A 67 -19.37 -6.57 18.65
CA ALA A 67 -18.79 -7.23 17.48
C ALA A 67 -19.73 -7.23 16.27
N PHE A 68 -21.02 -7.56 16.48
CA PHE A 68 -22.02 -7.49 15.41
C PHE A 68 -22.32 -6.06 14.97
N PHE A 69 -22.28 -5.09 15.90
CA PHE A 69 -22.40 -3.68 15.55
C PHE A 69 -21.24 -3.23 14.65
N ILE A 70 -20.00 -3.63 14.93
CA ILE A 70 -18.84 -3.31 14.09
C ILE A 70 -19.03 -3.86 12.69
N VAL A 71 -19.32 -5.14 12.57
CA VAL A 71 -19.44 -5.79 11.28
C VAL A 71 -20.70 -5.32 10.52
N GLY A 72 -21.76 -4.93 11.23
CA GLY A 72 -22.98 -4.39 10.63
C GLY A 72 -22.91 -2.92 10.26
N ASN A 73 -21.95 -2.17 10.79
CA ASN A 73 -21.83 -0.73 10.55
C ASN A 73 -21.08 -0.45 9.25
N ILE A 74 -21.73 0.27 8.34
CA ILE A 74 -21.18 0.59 7.03
C ILE A 74 -19.84 1.35 7.10
N PHE A 75 -19.65 2.26 8.06
CA PHE A 75 -18.40 3.01 8.18
C PHE A 75 -17.25 2.11 8.64
N ASN A 76 -17.51 1.19 9.56
CA ASN A 76 -16.51 0.22 10.00
C ASN A 76 -16.14 -0.74 8.87
N LEU A 77 -17.12 -1.22 8.10
CA LEU A 77 -16.85 -2.03 6.90
C LEU A 77 -16.02 -1.28 5.87
N VAL A 78 -16.33 -0.01 5.61
CA VAL A 78 -15.53 0.84 4.71
C VAL A 78 -14.10 1.00 5.20
N ILE A 79 -13.87 1.14 6.51
CA ILE A 79 -12.51 1.21 7.07
C ILE A 79 -11.78 -0.14 6.91
N MET A 80 -12.39 -1.25 7.31
CA MET A 80 -11.75 -2.58 7.24
C MET A 80 -11.49 -3.03 5.81
N LEU A 81 -12.48 -2.93 4.93
CA LEU A 81 -12.38 -3.42 3.55
C LEU A 81 -11.74 -2.37 2.62
N GLY A 82 -12.01 -1.08 2.86
CA GLY A 82 -11.40 0.01 2.10
C GLY A 82 -9.90 0.13 2.34
N SER A 83 -9.42 -0.13 3.56
CA SER A 83 -7.98 -0.22 3.81
C SER A 83 -7.33 -1.33 2.97
N ALA A 84 -7.94 -2.51 2.87
CA ALA A 84 -7.47 -3.58 1.99
C ALA A 84 -7.45 -3.16 0.52
N ALA A 85 -8.49 -2.45 0.07
CA ALA A 85 -8.58 -1.92 -1.28
C ALA A 85 -7.46 -0.92 -1.58
N LEU A 86 -7.11 -0.05 -0.62
CA LEU A 86 -5.94 0.84 -0.74
C LEU A 86 -4.64 0.06 -0.88
N GLY A 87 -4.46 -1.02 -0.10
CA GLY A 87 -3.32 -1.91 -0.25
C GLY A 87 -3.26 -2.56 -1.64
N ALA A 88 -4.40 -2.98 -2.19
CA ALA A 88 -4.48 -3.55 -3.52
C ALA A 88 -4.14 -2.51 -4.62
N ILE A 89 -4.71 -1.30 -4.53
CA ILE A 89 -4.39 -0.19 -5.45
C ILE A 89 -2.90 0.10 -5.40
N LEU A 90 -2.32 0.20 -4.20
CA LEU A 90 -0.89 0.44 -4.03
C LEU A 90 -0.07 -0.66 -4.71
N TYR A 91 -0.40 -1.93 -4.49
CA TYR A 91 0.32 -3.04 -5.10
C TYR A 91 0.30 -3.00 -6.63
N TYR A 92 -0.85 -2.70 -7.24
CA TYR A 92 -0.98 -2.70 -8.70
C TYR A 92 -0.49 -1.42 -9.38
N GLU A 93 -0.70 -0.26 -8.77
CA GLU A 93 -0.42 1.04 -9.42
C GLU A 93 0.94 1.64 -9.08
N LEU A 94 1.53 1.29 -7.93
CA LEU A 94 2.85 1.81 -7.53
C LEU A 94 3.94 1.56 -8.59
N PRO A 95 4.01 0.39 -9.26
CA PRO A 95 4.96 0.17 -10.36
C PRO A 95 4.74 1.12 -11.54
N ASN A 96 3.47 1.36 -11.94
CA ASN A 96 3.13 2.26 -13.05
C ASN A 96 3.56 3.69 -12.76
N ILE A 97 3.30 4.16 -11.53
CA ILE A 97 3.73 5.48 -11.05
C ILE A 97 5.26 5.58 -11.06
N PHE A 98 5.95 4.54 -10.57
CA PHE A 98 7.41 4.51 -10.56
C PHE A 98 8.02 4.59 -11.97
N ILE A 99 7.43 3.88 -12.93
CA ILE A 99 7.86 3.94 -14.34
C ILE A 99 7.63 5.34 -14.92
N ALA A 100 6.47 5.95 -14.68
CA ALA A 100 6.17 7.30 -15.16
C ALA A 100 7.16 8.34 -14.61
N LEU A 101 7.42 8.31 -13.31
CA LEU A 101 8.39 9.19 -12.66
C LEU A 101 9.81 8.98 -13.17
N SER A 102 10.20 7.71 -13.39
CA SER A 102 11.51 7.36 -13.93
C SER A 102 11.69 7.89 -15.36
N LYS A 103 10.67 7.79 -16.22
CA LYS A 103 10.69 8.36 -17.57
C LYS A 103 10.82 9.88 -17.54
N LEU A 104 10.04 10.56 -16.69
CA LEU A 104 10.12 12.02 -16.53
C LEU A 104 11.51 12.47 -16.06
N SER A 105 12.09 11.74 -15.10
CA SER A 105 13.44 12.01 -14.60
C SER A 105 14.50 11.82 -15.69
N ALA A 106 14.42 10.71 -16.45
CA ALA A 106 15.33 10.43 -17.56
C ALA A 106 15.23 11.50 -18.66
N GLN A 107 14.03 11.93 -19.03
CA GLN A 107 13.82 13.01 -20.00
C GLN A 107 14.42 14.33 -19.54
N LYS A 108 14.29 14.68 -18.25
CA LYS A 108 14.94 15.88 -17.69
C LYS A 108 16.46 15.78 -17.80
N ARG A 109 17.03 14.62 -17.50
CA ARG A 109 18.48 14.39 -17.61
C ARG A 109 18.96 14.50 -19.06
N LEU A 110 18.23 13.93 -20.02
CA LEU A 110 18.53 14.04 -21.45
C LEU A 110 18.53 15.50 -21.89
N LYS A 111 17.46 16.26 -21.60
CA LYS A 111 17.40 17.70 -21.93
C LYS A 111 18.57 18.51 -21.36
N ALA A 112 19.03 18.16 -20.15
CA ALA A 112 20.18 18.83 -19.53
C ALA A 112 21.52 18.43 -20.17
N ILE A 113 21.61 17.25 -20.78
CA ILE A 113 22.78 16.83 -21.56
C ILE A 113 22.75 17.53 -22.92
N ASP A 114 21.60 17.53 -23.60
CA ASP A 114 21.44 18.16 -24.91
C ASP A 114 21.78 19.65 -24.85
N SER A 115 21.31 20.37 -23.83
CA SER A 115 21.63 21.79 -23.65
C SER A 115 23.13 22.05 -23.38
N LYS A 116 23.81 21.12 -22.72
CA LYS A 116 25.27 21.21 -22.51
C LYS A 116 26.03 20.93 -23.82
N LEU A 117 25.60 19.95 -24.59
CA LEU A 117 26.21 19.62 -25.89
C LEU A 117 26.02 20.78 -26.88
N GLU A 118 24.83 21.38 -26.92
CA GLU A 118 24.55 22.56 -27.74
C GLU A 118 25.46 23.73 -27.36
N LYS A 119 25.61 23.99 -26.06
CA LYS A 119 26.53 25.03 -25.57
C LYS A 119 27.98 24.76 -25.97
N LEU A 120 28.47 23.52 -25.78
CA LEU A 120 29.83 23.15 -26.17
C LEU A 120 30.08 23.30 -27.67
N ALA A 121 29.09 22.96 -28.50
CA ALA A 121 29.17 23.14 -29.95
C ALA A 121 29.26 24.62 -30.34
N LEU A 122 28.51 25.50 -29.68
CA LEU A 122 28.58 26.95 -29.87
C LEU A 122 29.94 27.50 -29.46
N ASP A 123 30.42 27.12 -28.27
CA ASP A 123 31.70 27.59 -27.72
C ASP A 123 32.87 27.17 -28.64
N TRP A 124 32.91 25.91 -29.09
CA TRP A 124 33.94 25.43 -30.02
C TRP A 124 33.85 26.09 -31.41
N GLY A 125 32.64 26.35 -31.91
CA GLY A 125 32.45 27.09 -33.16
C GLY A 125 33.05 28.50 -33.07
N GLN A 126 32.82 29.19 -31.95
CA GLN A 126 33.37 30.52 -31.70
C GLN A 126 34.91 30.51 -31.66
N ASP A 127 35.51 29.55 -30.94
CA ASP A 127 36.97 29.41 -30.83
C ASP A 127 37.64 29.21 -32.21
N THR A 128 37.05 28.39 -33.09
CA THR A 128 37.61 28.16 -34.44
C THR A 128 37.57 29.40 -35.33
N ILE A 129 36.51 30.22 -35.21
CA ILE A 129 36.37 31.49 -35.96
C ILE A 129 37.39 32.52 -35.45
N ASP A 130 37.59 32.61 -34.14
CA ASP A 130 38.55 33.53 -33.53
C ASP A 130 40.00 33.14 -33.85
N SER A 131 40.30 31.84 -33.97
CA SER A 131 41.64 31.36 -34.34
C SER A 131 42.02 31.61 -35.81
N GLN A 132 41.06 31.84 -36.71
CA GLN A 132 41.29 32.17 -38.12
C GLN A 132 41.56 33.67 -38.36
N LYS A 133 41.24 34.54 -37.39
CA LYS A 133 41.45 36.00 -37.47
C LYS A 133 42.85 36.45 -37.02
N LYS A 134 43.69 35.52 -36.59
CA LYS A 134 45.04 35.77 -36.05
C LYS A 134 46.11 35.35 -37.05
#